data_AF-A0A9E2Z1K5-F1
#
_entry.id   AF-A0A9E2Z1K5-F1
#
_cell.length_a   1.000
_cell.length_b   1.000
_cell.length_c   1.000
_cell.angle_alpha   90.00
_cell.angle_beta   90.00
_cell.angle_gamma   90.00
#
_symmetry.space_group_name_H-M   'P 1'
#
loop_
_entity.id
_entity.type
_entity.pdbx_description
1 polymer ?
#
loop_
_entity_poly.entity_id
_entity_poly.type
_entity_poly.pdbx_seq_one_letter_code
_entity_poly.pdbx_strand_id
1 'polypeptide(L)'
;MAEADLDLVIRSVAKKQIKLLVDAAKKRHGRLMGQAAKAADRDAKARLKDLAKNTLQLAASAARRLEITADNAADSYIRSMKRVIEEQAAAKQAAAKKAGKPKSTKTKPAKQTGQKAKKAKQKG
;
A
#
# COMPACT_ATOMS: atom_id res chain seq x y z
N MET A 1 -6.21 -25.86 2.86
CA MET A 1 -6.57 -24.75 3.76
C MET A 1 -6.26 -23.49 3.00
N ALA A 2 -7.28 -22.77 2.52
CA ALA A 2 -7.05 -21.46 1.94
C ALA A 2 -6.76 -20.52 3.12
N GLU A 3 -5.49 -20.27 3.38
CA GLU A 3 -5.03 -19.11 4.14
C GLU A 3 -5.89 -17.91 3.67
N ALA A 4 -6.50 -17.17 4.60
CA ALA A 4 -7.28 -16.02 4.21
C ALA A 4 -6.39 -15.06 3.42
N ASP A 5 -6.79 -14.70 2.19
CA ASP A 5 -6.02 -13.76 1.39
C ASP A 5 -5.78 -12.49 2.22
N LEU A 6 -4.50 -12.13 2.38
CA LEU A 6 -4.08 -11.14 3.39
C LEU A 6 -4.74 -9.77 3.16
N ASP A 7 -5.14 -9.44 1.93
CA ASP A 7 -5.92 -8.25 1.61
C ASP A 7 -7.32 -8.25 2.24
N LEU A 8 -8.00 -9.40 2.29
CA LEU A 8 -9.28 -9.56 2.97
C LEU A 8 -9.10 -9.39 4.48
N VAL A 9 -8.00 -9.90 5.04
CA VAL A 9 -7.66 -9.71 6.45
C VAL A 9 -7.47 -8.22 6.75
N ILE A 10 -6.67 -7.50 5.93
CA ILE A 10 -6.45 -6.05 6.08
C ILE A 10 -7.77 -5.28 6.10
N ARG A 11 -8.65 -5.51 5.11
CA ARG A 11 -9.97 -4.85 5.05
C ARG A 11 -10.85 -5.22 6.24
N SER A 12 -10.82 -6.47 6.69
CA SER A 12 -11.64 -6.94 7.82
C SER A 12 -11.22 -6.29 9.15
N VAL A 13 -9.91 -6.12 9.38
CA VAL A 13 -9.37 -5.48 10.57
C VAL A 13 -9.80 -4.01 10.60
N ALA A 14 -9.68 -3.30 9.48
CA ALA A 14 -10.12 -1.92 9.38
C ALA A 14 -11.62 -1.76 9.68
N LYS A 15 -12.48 -2.63 9.12
CA LYS A 15 -13.92 -2.64 9.42
C LYS A 15 -14.21 -2.82 10.91
N LYS A 16 -13.48 -3.70 11.59
CA LYS A 16 -13.62 -3.90 13.05
C LYS A 16 -13.21 -2.65 13.82
N GLN A 17 -12.08 -2.03 13.48
CA GLN A 17 -11.61 -0.79 14.11
C GLN A 17 -12.58 0.37 13.90
N ILE A 18 -13.12 0.52 12.68
CA ILE A 18 -14.11 1.54 12.34
C ILE A 18 -15.38 1.36 13.19
N LYS A 19 -15.87 0.13 13.32
CA LYS A 19 -17.04 -0.17 14.15
C LYS A 19 -16.80 0.25 15.60
N LEU A 20 -15.67 -0.15 16.19
CA LEU A 20 -15.31 0.21 17.55
C LEU A 20 -15.21 1.74 17.74
N LEU A 21 -14.60 2.44 16.79
CA LEU A 21 -14.46 3.90 16.80
C LEU A 21 -15.83 4.60 16.75
N VAL A 22 -16.69 4.19 15.82
CA VAL A 22 -18.03 4.79 15.64
C VAL A 22 -18.92 4.51 16.84
N ASP A 23 -18.87 3.30 17.41
CA ASP A 23 -19.64 2.94 18.59
C ASP A 23 -19.19 3.75 19.82
N ALA A 24 -17.89 3.93 20.01
CA ALA A 24 -17.35 4.80 21.05
C ALA A 24 -17.78 6.28 20.84
N ALA A 25 -17.76 6.76 19.61
CA ALA A 25 -18.20 8.11 19.27
C ALA A 25 -19.70 8.32 19.54
N LYS A 26 -20.56 7.35 19.20
CA LYS A 26 -21.99 7.38 19.52
C LYS A 26 -22.25 7.43 21.02
N LYS A 27 -21.53 6.63 21.82
CA LYS A 27 -21.63 6.66 23.28
C LYS A 27 -21.23 8.03 23.84
N ARG A 28 -20.12 8.62 23.34
CA ARG A 28 -19.67 9.96 23.73
C ARG A 28 -20.67 11.04 23.33
N HIS A 29 -21.23 10.96 22.13
CA HIS A 29 -22.29 11.85 21.66
C HIS A 29 -23.52 11.80 22.58
N GLY A 30 -24.01 10.60 22.91
CA GLY A 30 -25.14 10.43 23.81
C GLY A 30 -24.89 11.05 25.19
N ARG A 31 -23.69 10.85 25.75
CA ARG A 31 -23.29 11.46 27.02
C ARG A 31 -23.28 13.00 26.96
N LEU A 32 -22.72 13.58 25.90
CA LEU A 32 -22.67 15.03 25.69
C LEU A 32 -24.06 15.64 25.52
N MET A 33 -24.94 14.96 24.78
CA MET A 33 -26.33 15.38 24.64
C MET A 33 -27.10 15.28 25.96
N GLY A 34 -26.85 14.24 26.76
CA GLY A 34 -27.40 14.13 28.11
C GLY A 34 -26.93 15.24 29.05
N GLN A 35 -25.66 15.64 28.96
CA GLN A 35 -25.14 16.80 29.69
C GLN A 35 -25.79 18.12 29.20
N ALA A 36 -25.95 18.29 27.89
CA ALA A 36 -26.60 19.46 27.31
C ALA A 36 -28.08 19.59 27.73
N ALA A 37 -28.76 18.46 27.93
CA ALA A 37 -30.15 18.44 28.41
C ALA A 37 -30.27 18.92 29.87
N LYS A 38 -29.24 18.68 30.69
CA LYS A 38 -29.18 19.08 32.10
C LYS A 38 -28.58 20.48 32.32
N ALA A 39 -28.00 21.09 31.31
CA ALA A 39 -27.39 22.40 31.42
C ALA A 39 -28.47 23.49 31.58
N ALA A 40 -28.34 24.28 32.65
CA ALA A 40 -29.20 25.44 32.91
C ALA A 40 -28.83 26.64 32.01
N ASP A 41 -27.54 26.83 31.76
CA ASP A 41 -27.02 27.91 30.93
C ASP A 41 -27.15 27.62 29.42
N ARG A 42 -27.59 28.63 28.67
CA ARG A 42 -27.82 28.54 27.22
C ARG A 42 -26.53 28.36 26.45
N ASP A 43 -25.46 29.05 26.84
CA ASP A 43 -24.16 28.97 26.16
C ASP A 43 -23.50 27.62 26.43
N ALA A 44 -23.54 27.12 27.67
CA ALA A 44 -23.08 25.78 28.03
C ALA A 44 -23.83 24.71 27.22
N LYS A 45 -25.15 24.84 27.07
CA LYS A 45 -25.96 23.93 26.26
C LYS A 45 -25.56 23.95 24.78
N ALA A 46 -25.33 25.13 24.21
CA ALA A 46 -24.88 25.26 22.82
C ALA A 46 -23.51 24.60 22.61
N ARG A 47 -22.53 24.90 23.46
CA ARG A 47 -21.18 24.31 23.40
C ARG A 47 -21.20 22.78 23.50
N LEU A 48 -22.01 22.22 24.40
CA LEU A 48 -22.13 20.76 24.54
C LEU A 48 -22.77 20.11 23.31
N LYS A 49 -23.77 20.77 22.70
CA LYS A 49 -24.37 20.29 21.45
C LYS A 49 -23.38 20.31 20.30
N ASP A 50 -22.63 21.40 20.15
CA ASP A 50 -21.60 21.53 19.13
C ASP A 50 -20.49 20.50 19.32
N LEU A 51 -20.05 20.28 20.55
CA LEU A 51 -19.04 19.26 20.86
C LEU A 51 -19.53 17.85 20.50
N ALA A 52 -20.80 17.54 20.74
CA ALA A 52 -21.37 16.25 20.36
C ALA A 52 -21.41 16.09 18.83
N LYS A 53 -21.88 17.11 18.11
CA LYS A 53 -21.93 17.12 16.64
C LYS A 53 -20.53 16.91 16.05
N ASN A 54 -19.55 17.67 16.52
CA ASN A 54 -18.16 17.55 16.10
C ASN A 54 -17.59 16.16 16.40
N THR A 55 -17.97 15.54 17.51
CA THR A 55 -17.53 14.17 17.85
C THR A 55 -17.96 13.15 16.77
N LEU A 56 -19.20 13.22 16.29
CA LEU A 56 -19.67 12.32 15.23
C LEU A 56 -18.99 12.61 13.89
N GLN A 57 -18.83 13.89 13.52
CA GLN A 57 -18.17 14.28 12.27
C GLN A 57 -16.70 13.87 12.25
N LEU A 58 -15.98 14.04 13.37
CA LEU A 58 -14.60 13.61 13.49
C LEU A 58 -14.48 12.09 13.42
N ALA A 59 -15.38 11.35 14.07
CA ALA A 59 -15.39 9.88 13.98
C ALA A 59 -15.68 9.40 12.56
N ALA A 60 -16.61 10.02 11.83
CA ALA A 60 -16.90 9.69 10.45
C ALA A 60 -15.71 9.96 9.51
N SER A 61 -15.04 11.10 9.68
CA SER A 61 -13.84 11.41 8.89
C SER A 61 -12.67 10.48 9.19
N ALA A 62 -12.46 10.12 10.46
CA ALA A 62 -11.47 9.14 10.87
C ALA A 62 -11.80 7.72 10.33
N ALA A 63 -13.07 7.31 10.34
CA ALA A 63 -13.51 6.05 9.74
C ALA A 63 -13.21 5.99 8.23
N ARG A 64 -13.51 7.07 7.50
CA ARG A 64 -13.21 7.19 6.07
C ARG A 64 -11.70 7.08 5.79
N ARG A 65 -10.87 7.68 6.65
CA ARG A 65 -9.40 7.58 6.53
C ARG A 65 -8.93 6.14 6.76
N LEU A 66 -9.48 5.43 7.75
CA LEU A 66 -9.17 4.02 8.01
C LEU A 66 -9.53 3.12 6.82
N GLU A 67 -10.70 3.35 6.20
CA GLU A 67 -11.12 2.66 4.97
C GLU A 67 -10.10 2.87 3.84
N ILE A 68 -9.78 4.13 3.52
CA ILE A 68 -8.86 4.47 2.44
C ILE A 68 -7.48 3.85 2.68
N THR A 69 -6.97 3.94 3.92
CA THR A 69 -5.67 3.35 4.26
C THR A 69 -5.68 1.83 4.10
N ALA A 70 -6.77 1.16 4.50
CA ALA A 70 -6.89 -0.28 4.39
C ALA A 70 -6.96 -0.74 2.92
N ASP A 71 -7.73 -0.05 2.09
CA ASP A 71 -7.83 -0.36 0.66
C ASP A 71 -6.48 -0.13 -0.05
N ASN A 72 -5.80 0.97 0.24
CA ASN A 72 -4.47 1.23 -0.31
C ASN A 72 -3.45 0.17 0.11
N ALA A 73 -3.50 -0.30 1.35
CA ALA A 73 -2.63 -1.36 1.85
C ALA A 73 -2.93 -2.72 1.20
N ALA A 74 -4.21 -3.08 1.11
CA ALA A 74 -4.70 -4.28 0.44
C ALA A 74 -4.28 -4.30 -1.05
N ASP A 75 -4.50 -3.20 -1.76
CA ASP A 75 -4.16 -3.10 -3.18
C ASP A 75 -2.64 -3.12 -3.40
N SER A 76 -1.86 -2.52 -2.50
CA SER A 76 -0.41 -2.57 -2.55
C SER A 76 0.11 -3.99 -2.39
N TYR A 77 -0.48 -4.78 -1.48
CA TYR A 77 -0.17 -6.19 -1.29
C TYR A 77 -0.51 -7.01 -2.54
N ILE A 78 -1.70 -6.85 -3.10
CA ILE A 78 -2.11 -7.57 -4.32
C ILE A 78 -1.15 -7.23 -5.47
N ARG A 79 -0.80 -5.95 -5.66
CA ARG A 79 0.14 -5.53 -6.70
C ARG A 79 1.55 -6.10 -6.49
N SER A 80 2.07 -6.13 -5.26
CA SER A 80 3.39 -6.72 -5.00
C SER A 80 3.40 -8.21 -5.29
N MET A 81 2.34 -8.93 -4.90
CA MET A 81 2.23 -10.38 -5.17
C MET A 81 2.14 -10.66 -6.67
N LYS A 82 1.36 -9.88 -7.42
CA LYS A 82 1.30 -9.99 -8.89
C LYS A 82 2.67 -9.75 -9.53
N ARG A 83 3.41 -8.72 -9.11
CA ARG A 83 4.77 -8.45 -9.61
C ARG A 83 5.72 -9.62 -9.37
N VAL A 84 5.69 -10.21 -8.18
CA VAL A 84 6.53 -11.38 -7.86
C VAL A 84 6.18 -12.57 -8.75
N ILE A 85 4.88 -12.81 -9.01
CA ILE A 85 4.44 -13.90 -9.90
C ILE A 85 4.87 -13.64 -11.35
N GLU A 86 4.68 -12.41 -11.84
CA GLU A 86 5.08 -11.98 -13.18
C GLU A 86 6.60 -12.08 -13.38
N GLU A 87 7.39 -11.66 -12.41
CA GLU A 87 8.86 -11.76 -12.45
C GLU A 87 9.32 -13.21 -12.47
N GLN A 88 8.72 -14.08 -11.66
CA GLN A 88 9.00 -15.52 -11.70
C GLN A 88 8.62 -16.15 -13.05
N ALA A 89 7.48 -15.75 -13.63
CA ALA A 89 7.08 -16.22 -14.96
C ALA A 89 8.05 -15.75 -16.04
N ALA A 90 8.48 -14.49 -16.00
CA ALA A 90 9.46 -13.92 -16.93
C ALA A 90 10.84 -14.61 -16.80
N ALA A 91 11.29 -14.88 -15.58
CA ALA A 91 12.55 -15.60 -15.32
C ALA A 91 12.51 -17.03 -15.89
N LYS A 92 11.39 -17.75 -15.70
CA LYS A 92 11.17 -19.08 -16.28
C LYS A 92 11.20 -19.06 -17.81
N GLN A 93 10.54 -18.07 -18.43
CA GLN A 93 10.56 -17.90 -19.89
C GLN A 93 11.96 -17.55 -20.43
N ALA A 94 12.71 -16.71 -19.73
CA ALA A 94 14.08 -16.35 -20.10
C ALA A 94 15.04 -17.54 -19.99
N ALA A 95 14.88 -18.39 -18.97
CA ALA A 95 15.67 -19.62 -18.81
C ALA A 95 15.37 -20.63 -19.94
N ALA A 96 14.09 -20.81 -20.30
CA ALA A 96 13.69 -21.69 -21.40
C ALA A 96 14.28 -21.25 -22.76
N LYS A 97 14.32 -19.92 -23.03
CA LYS A 97 14.94 -19.37 -24.25
C LYS A 97 16.45 -19.57 -24.30
N LYS A 98 17.14 -19.61 -23.15
CA LYS A 98 18.60 -19.86 -23.08
C LYS A 98 18.95 -21.35 -23.24
N ALA A 99 18.07 -22.26 -22.82
CA ALA A 99 18.27 -23.70 -22.96
C ALA A 99 18.06 -24.23 -24.40
N GLY A 100 17.32 -23.49 -25.24
CA GLY A 100 17.04 -23.87 -26.64
C GLY A 100 18.10 -23.49 -27.68
N LYS A 101 19.24 -22.89 -27.29
CA LYS A 101 20.29 -22.51 -28.26
C LYS A 101 21.37 -23.60 -28.31
N PRO A 102 21.48 -24.39 -29.40
CA PRO A 102 22.52 -25.41 -29.50
C PRO A 102 23.89 -24.74 -29.48
N LYS A 103 24.75 -25.17 -28.55
CA LYS A 103 26.19 -24.88 -28.56
C LYS A 103 26.78 -25.54 -29.81
N SER A 104 26.86 -24.82 -30.91
CA SER A 104 27.72 -25.22 -32.03
C SER A 104 29.17 -24.98 -31.64
N THR A 105 29.86 -26.10 -31.44
CA THR A 105 31.31 -26.23 -31.46
C THR A 105 31.88 -25.67 -32.77
N LYS A 106 32.98 -24.91 -32.71
CA LYS A 106 34.15 -25.10 -33.59
C LYS A 106 35.37 -24.31 -33.10
N THR A 107 36.49 -24.95 -33.35
CA THR A 107 37.86 -24.80 -32.86
C THR A 107 38.68 -23.72 -33.62
N LYS A 108 39.73 -23.22 -32.94
CA LYS A 108 40.93 -22.41 -33.34
C LYS A 108 41.64 -22.91 -34.64
N PRO A 109 42.69 -22.27 -35.27
CA PRO A 109 43.46 -21.03 -34.93
C PRO A 109 44.01 -20.13 -36.10
N ALA A 110 44.61 -18.98 -35.71
CA ALA A 110 45.76 -18.20 -36.29
C ALA A 110 45.74 -17.56 -37.71
N LYS A 111 46.06 -16.24 -37.79
CA LYS A 111 47.33 -15.67 -38.34
C LYS A 111 47.22 -14.17 -38.73
N GLN A 112 48.04 -13.31 -38.07
CA GLN A 112 48.77 -12.09 -38.55
C GLN A 112 47.97 -10.95 -39.23
N THR A 113 48.22 -9.64 -39.12
CA THR A 113 49.40 -8.76 -38.90
C THR A 113 48.79 -7.34 -38.79
N GLY A 114 49.12 -6.48 -37.82
CA GLY A 114 50.24 -5.54 -37.88
C GLY A 114 49.86 -4.16 -38.45
N GLN A 115 49.73 -3.15 -37.59
CA GLN A 115 50.09 -1.71 -37.80
C GLN A 115 49.67 -0.91 -36.54
N LYS A 116 50.59 -0.64 -35.59
CA LYS A 116 51.45 0.56 -35.48
C LYS A 116 50.71 1.91 -35.51
N ALA A 117 50.53 2.43 -34.30
CA ALA A 117 51.10 3.70 -33.80
C ALA A 117 50.53 5.07 -34.24
N LYS A 118 50.56 5.97 -33.22
CA LYS A 118 50.45 7.46 -33.24
C LYS A 118 49.00 7.95 -33.20
N LYS A 119 48.58 8.97 -32.43
CA LYS A 119 49.24 10.08 -31.70
C LYS A 119 48.17 10.65 -30.74
N ALA A 120 48.46 10.81 -29.45
CA ALA A 120 48.65 12.11 -28.78
C ALA A 120 47.42 13.02 -28.55
N LYS A 121 47.08 13.19 -27.26
CA LYS A 121 47.09 14.48 -26.51
C LYS A 121 46.18 15.64 -26.97
N GLN A 122 45.17 15.94 -26.16
CA GLN A 122 44.59 17.27 -25.82
C GLN A 122 43.49 16.98 -24.77
N LYS A 123 43.49 17.37 -23.49
CA LYS A 123 43.72 18.68 -22.85
C LYS A 123 43.06 19.85 -23.61
N GLY A 124 41.84 20.14 -23.19
CA GLY A 124 41.21 21.47 -23.13
C GLY A 124 40.51 21.54 -21.78
#